data_AF-A0A4Q2ULG8-F1
#
_entry.id   AF-A0A4Q2ULG8-F1
#
_cell.length_a   1.000
_cell.length_b   1.000
_cell.length_c   1.000
_cell.angle_alpha   90.00
_cell.angle_beta   90.00
_cell.angle_gamma   90.00
#
_symmetry.space_group_name_H-M   'P 1'
#
loop_
_entity.id
_entity.type
_entity.pdbx_description
1 polymer ?
#
loop_
_entity_poly.entity_id
_entity_poly.type
_entity_poly.pdbx_seq_one_letter_code
_entity_poly.pdbx_strand_id
1 'polypeptide(L)'
;MKSFFFFLLTSLALAACVDTATSVTPADPDWLRLEIPSGGEARQVAGDLDGTLFVATTFEIYKTSNRGKSWELIRRRHYGPQGIILRHDTLWNVTNGGGTPQQKFVYDRYADYTVDGGKTWQKDMNPTELRLQINAASATDGTVYTIRENSTPKAEDPLSAYVNPADILRQTAEGTTLLALPFRHGINALHLDSRNRLYVAVYGTHVPETNRILSSLTESPAVVYVSRRRQP
;
A
#
# COMPACT_ATOMS: atom_id res chain seq x y z
N MET A 1 -57.13 -29.16 -29.31
CA MET A 1 -55.78 -28.59 -29.48
C MET A 1 -55.68 -27.30 -28.70
N LYS A 2 -55.12 -27.31 -27.48
CA LYS A 2 -54.66 -26.15 -26.66
C LYS A 2 -54.26 -26.63 -25.25
N SER A 3 -53.21 -27.45 -25.21
CA SER A 3 -52.51 -27.81 -23.96
C SER A 3 -51.06 -28.08 -24.32
N PHE A 4 -50.27 -27.03 -24.58
CA PHE A 4 -48.81 -27.16 -24.77
C PHE A 4 -48.10 -25.80 -24.71
N PHE A 5 -48.47 -24.93 -23.76
CA PHE A 5 -47.83 -23.62 -23.61
C PHE A 5 -47.70 -23.21 -22.13
N PHE A 6 -47.35 -24.16 -21.26
CA PHE A 6 -47.13 -23.88 -19.84
C PHE A 6 -45.98 -24.70 -19.23
N PHE A 7 -44.93 -24.98 -20.02
CA PHE A 7 -43.77 -25.74 -19.57
C PHE A 7 -42.42 -25.23 -20.12
N LEU A 8 -42.36 -23.97 -20.56
CA LEU A 8 -41.11 -23.38 -21.11
C LEU A 8 -40.66 -22.07 -20.43
N LEU A 9 -41.23 -21.74 -19.26
CA LEU A 9 -40.88 -20.52 -18.50
C LEU A 9 -40.37 -20.79 -17.08
N THR A 10 -40.16 -22.07 -16.72
CA THR A 10 -39.68 -22.51 -15.40
C THR A 10 -38.29 -23.16 -15.42
N SER A 11 -37.55 -23.08 -16.53
CA SER A 11 -36.23 -23.72 -16.68
C SER A 11 -35.07 -22.75 -16.97
N LEU A 12 -35.29 -21.43 -16.97
CA LEU A 12 -34.24 -20.42 -17.23
C LEU A 12 -33.83 -19.57 -16.02
N ALA A 13 -34.06 -20.06 -14.79
CA ALA A 13 -33.66 -19.36 -13.55
C ALA A 13 -32.47 -20.01 -12.82
N LEU A 14 -31.79 -20.98 -13.44
CA LEU A 14 -30.65 -21.71 -12.84
C LEU A 14 -29.34 -21.53 -13.62
N ALA A 15 -29.15 -20.36 -14.26
CA ALA A 15 -27.82 -19.94 -14.68
C ALA A 15 -27.06 -19.39 -13.46
N ALA A 16 -26.62 -20.33 -12.64
CA ALA A 16 -25.45 -20.32 -11.77
C ALA A 16 -24.83 -18.94 -11.47
N CYS A 17 -25.30 -18.32 -10.37
CA CYS A 17 -24.44 -17.47 -9.56
C CYS A 17 -23.39 -18.40 -8.93
N VAL A 18 -22.26 -18.59 -9.61
CA VAL A 18 -21.08 -19.18 -8.97
C VAL A 18 -20.60 -18.12 -8.00
N ASP A 19 -21.05 -18.22 -6.75
CA ASP A 19 -20.38 -17.56 -5.63
C ASP A 19 -18.96 -18.10 -5.65
N THR A 20 -18.06 -17.31 -6.22
CA THR A 20 -16.63 -17.53 -6.11
C THR A 20 -16.39 -17.41 -4.63
N ALA A 21 -16.20 -18.57 -3.96
CA ALA A 21 -15.83 -18.64 -2.57
C ALA A 21 -14.54 -17.83 -2.44
N THR A 22 -14.72 -16.55 -2.11
CA THR A 22 -13.63 -15.65 -1.82
C THR A 22 -13.06 -16.28 -0.56
N SER A 23 -11.83 -16.80 -0.65
CA SER A 23 -11.11 -17.29 0.51
C SER A 23 -11.00 -16.09 1.46
N VAL A 24 -11.97 -15.97 2.37
CA VAL A 24 -12.01 -14.90 3.36
C VAL A 24 -10.87 -15.22 4.30
N THR A 25 -9.71 -14.61 4.02
CA THR A 25 -8.61 -14.60 4.97
C THR A 25 -9.20 -14.05 6.28
N PRO A 26 -9.14 -14.81 7.39
CA PRO A 26 -9.74 -14.37 8.65
C PRO A 26 -9.26 -12.98 8.99
N ALA A 27 -10.18 -12.11 9.40
CA ALA A 27 -9.82 -10.76 9.81
C ALA A 27 -8.85 -10.83 10.98
N ASP A 28 -7.68 -10.21 10.82
CA ASP A 28 -6.71 -10.13 11.89
C ASP A 28 -7.19 -9.14 12.98
N PRO A 29 -7.12 -9.51 14.28
CA PRO A 29 -7.61 -8.69 15.38
C PRO A 29 -6.79 -7.41 15.60
N ASP A 30 -5.55 -7.38 15.13
CA ASP A 30 -4.60 -6.28 15.31
C ASP A 30 -4.32 -5.51 14.00
N TRP A 31 -4.71 -6.06 12.84
CA TRP A 31 -4.45 -5.46 11.53
C TRP A 31 -5.69 -5.26 10.65
N LEU A 32 -5.78 -4.03 10.16
CA LEU A 32 -6.49 -3.45 9.04
C LEU A 32 -5.97 -3.85 7.65
N ARG A 33 -6.54 -4.81 6.91
CA ARG A 33 -6.20 -4.95 5.48
C ARG A 33 -7.09 -4.04 4.62
N LEU A 34 -6.48 -3.11 3.90
CA LEU A 34 -7.13 -2.23 2.95
C LEU A 34 -6.75 -2.64 1.52
N GLU A 35 -7.76 -2.87 0.68
CA GLU A 35 -7.58 -3.12 -0.75
C GLU A 35 -7.95 -1.87 -1.54
N ILE A 36 -7.00 -1.41 -2.35
CA ILE A 36 -7.17 -0.31 -3.31
C ILE A 36 -7.49 -0.95 -4.67
N PRO A 37 -8.44 -0.41 -5.45
CA PRO A 37 -9.00 -1.13 -6.62
C PRO A 37 -7.98 -1.60 -7.66
N SER A 38 -6.91 -0.85 -7.89
CA SER A 38 -5.85 -1.21 -8.85
C SER A 38 -4.51 -0.55 -8.49
N GLY A 39 -3.49 -0.82 -9.30
CA GLY A 39 -2.15 -0.25 -9.18
C GLY A 39 -1.08 -1.26 -8.79
N GLY A 40 -1.46 -2.51 -8.54
CA GLY A 40 -0.60 -3.66 -8.26
C GLY A 40 0.09 -3.65 -6.90
N GLU A 41 0.68 -2.53 -6.53
CA GLU A 41 1.43 -2.35 -5.30
C GLU A 41 1.16 -0.99 -4.69
N ALA A 42 1.12 -0.95 -3.36
CA ALA A 42 1.11 0.30 -2.64
C ALA A 42 2.56 0.76 -2.51
N ARG A 43 2.86 1.92 -3.09
CA ARG A 43 4.18 2.56 -3.04
C ARG A 43 4.35 3.40 -1.79
N GLN A 44 3.31 4.16 -1.42
CA GLN A 44 3.35 5.03 -0.25
C GLN A 44 1.95 5.35 0.26
N VAL A 45 1.87 5.71 1.54
CA VAL A 45 0.66 6.15 2.23
C VAL A 45 0.90 7.53 2.83
N ALA A 46 -0.11 8.38 2.83
CA ALA A 46 -0.13 9.63 3.58
C ALA A 46 -1.52 9.93 4.14
N GLY A 47 -1.59 10.66 5.26
CA GLY A 47 -2.87 11.03 5.90
C GLY A 47 -3.25 10.11 7.07
N ASP A 48 -4.54 9.95 7.31
CA ASP A 48 -5.12 9.24 8.46
C ASP A 48 -6.41 8.51 8.07
N LEU A 49 -6.60 7.28 8.55
CA LEU A 49 -7.73 6.43 8.24
C LEU A 49 -9.08 7.03 8.70
N ASP A 50 -9.09 7.80 9.79
CA ASP A 50 -10.31 8.44 10.31
C ASP A 50 -10.58 9.81 9.67
N GLY A 51 -9.62 10.36 8.93
CA GLY A 51 -9.76 11.58 8.15
C GLY A 51 -9.77 11.28 6.66
N THR A 52 -8.72 11.74 5.97
CA THR A 52 -8.46 11.38 4.58
C THR A 52 -7.17 10.58 4.50
N LEU A 53 -7.22 9.45 3.81
CA LEU A 53 -6.08 8.60 3.53
C LEU A 53 -5.79 8.62 2.03
N PHE A 54 -4.53 8.83 1.68
CA PHE A 54 -4.04 8.80 0.31
C PHE A 54 -3.08 7.62 0.14
N VAL A 55 -3.18 6.94 -1.00
CA VAL A 55 -2.30 5.83 -1.35
C VAL A 55 -1.76 6.07 -2.76
N ALA A 56 -0.45 6.15 -2.88
CA ALA A 56 0.23 6.11 -4.16
C ALA A 56 0.49 4.66 -4.56
N THR A 57 0.19 4.33 -5.81
CA THR A 57 0.57 3.08 -6.46
C THR A 57 1.62 3.37 -7.52
N THR A 58 1.93 2.41 -8.40
CA THR A 58 2.94 2.62 -9.45
C THR A 58 2.55 3.68 -10.46
N PHE A 59 1.26 3.94 -10.74
CA PHE A 59 0.84 4.95 -11.74
C PHE A 59 -0.29 5.86 -11.27
N GLU A 60 -0.82 5.61 -10.09
CA GLU A 60 -2.08 6.17 -9.64
C GLU A 60 -1.97 6.69 -8.21
N ILE A 61 -2.82 7.65 -7.88
CA ILE A 61 -3.03 8.10 -6.51
C ILE A 61 -4.51 7.94 -6.22
N TYR A 62 -4.80 7.20 -5.15
CA TYR A 62 -6.13 6.96 -4.63
C TYR A 62 -6.34 7.71 -3.33
N LYS A 63 -7.60 8.05 -3.08
CA LYS A 63 -8.05 8.71 -1.86
C LYS A 63 -9.23 7.96 -1.28
N THR A 64 -9.31 7.88 0.05
CA THR A 64 -10.51 7.49 0.77
C THR A 64 -10.76 8.44 1.94
N SER A 65 -12.02 8.70 2.24
CA SER A 65 -12.49 9.47 3.40
C SER A 65 -13.49 8.68 4.25
N ASN A 66 -13.63 7.38 3.98
CA ASN A 66 -14.60 6.51 4.65
C ASN A 66 -13.94 5.21 5.13
N ARG A 67 -12.70 5.31 5.63
CA ARG A 67 -11.91 4.19 6.16
C ARG A 67 -11.69 3.05 5.15
N GLY A 68 -11.49 3.39 3.88
CA GLY A 68 -11.20 2.43 2.82
C GLY A 68 -12.42 1.63 2.32
N LYS A 69 -13.64 2.02 2.68
CA LYS A 69 -14.86 1.40 2.14
C LYS A 69 -15.05 1.70 0.65
N SER A 70 -14.62 2.87 0.21
CA SER A 70 -14.53 3.23 -1.21
C SER A 70 -13.29 4.06 -1.47
N TRP A 71 -12.83 4.02 -2.72
CA TRP A 71 -11.64 4.72 -3.18
C TRP A 71 -11.96 5.58 -4.40
N GLU A 72 -11.44 6.80 -4.40
CA GLU A 72 -11.50 7.75 -5.50
C GLU A 72 -10.12 7.82 -6.16
N LEU A 73 -10.06 7.59 -7.47
CA LEU A 73 -8.86 7.86 -8.26
C LEU A 73 -8.72 9.37 -8.45
N ILE A 74 -7.73 9.98 -7.81
CA ILE A 74 -7.53 11.44 -7.86
C ILE A 74 -6.43 11.86 -8.84
N ARG A 75 -5.62 10.91 -9.29
CA ARG A 75 -4.57 11.16 -10.29
C ARG A 75 -4.09 9.88 -10.96
N ARG A 76 -3.90 9.92 -12.27
CA ARG A 76 -3.22 8.89 -13.06
C ARG A 76 -2.12 9.54 -13.91
N ARG A 77 -0.96 8.90 -14.01
CA ARG A 77 0.18 9.33 -14.83
C ARG A 77 0.74 8.15 -15.62
N HIS A 78 1.46 8.44 -16.71
CA HIS A 78 2.14 7.42 -17.53
C HIS A 78 3.59 7.15 -17.07
N TYR A 79 4.12 8.03 -16.22
CA TYR A 79 5.35 7.83 -15.45
C TYR A 79 4.94 7.80 -13.98
N GLY A 80 5.44 6.81 -13.25
CA GLY A 80 4.88 6.47 -11.96
C GLY A 80 5.12 7.54 -10.89
N PRO A 81 4.13 7.87 -10.04
CA PRO A 81 4.47 8.44 -8.75
C PRO A 81 5.34 7.42 -8.02
N GLN A 82 6.55 7.84 -7.65
CA GLN A 82 7.34 7.06 -6.70
C GLN A 82 6.79 7.24 -5.29
N GLY A 83 6.06 8.34 -5.06
CA GLY A 83 5.48 8.63 -3.77
C GLY A 83 4.54 9.83 -3.73
N ILE A 84 4.10 10.11 -2.52
CA ILE A 84 3.32 11.28 -2.13
C ILE A 84 3.86 11.85 -0.82
N ILE A 85 3.83 13.16 -0.67
CA ILE A 85 4.18 13.84 0.58
C ILE A 85 3.00 14.71 0.97
N LEU A 86 2.48 14.54 2.18
CA LEU A 86 1.43 15.39 2.74
C LEU A 86 2.04 16.29 3.81
N ARG A 87 1.92 17.61 3.67
CA ARG A 87 2.24 18.58 4.72
C ARG A 87 1.05 19.52 4.87
N HIS A 88 0.49 19.57 6.07
CA HIS A 88 -0.76 20.28 6.34
C HIS A 88 -1.88 19.83 5.40
N ASP A 89 -2.44 20.73 4.60
CA ASP A 89 -3.50 20.51 3.62
C ASP A 89 -2.99 20.26 2.20
N THR A 90 -1.67 20.31 2.00
CA THR A 90 -1.07 20.21 0.67
C THR A 90 -0.47 18.81 0.45
N LEU A 91 -0.90 18.17 -0.62
CA LEU A 91 -0.40 16.86 -1.06
C LEU A 91 0.45 17.05 -2.32
N TRP A 92 1.73 16.70 -2.24
CA TRP A 92 2.63 16.67 -3.38
C TRP A 92 2.71 15.27 -3.96
N ASN A 93 2.68 15.16 -5.30
CA ASN A 93 3.04 13.96 -6.03
C ASN A 93 4.53 14.03 -6.38
N VAL A 94 5.30 13.07 -5.88
CA VAL A 94 6.74 12.97 -6.14
C VAL A 94 7.06 11.76 -7.01
N THR A 95 8.01 11.96 -7.92
CA THR A 95 8.34 11.07 -9.03
C THR A 95 9.75 10.50 -8.94
N ASN A 96 10.60 11.00 -8.02
CA ASN A 96 11.89 10.39 -7.74
C ASN A 96 11.84 9.57 -6.44
N GLY A 97 12.54 8.44 -6.48
CA GLY A 97 12.75 7.55 -5.36
C GLY A 97 14.16 6.98 -5.41
N GLY A 98 14.75 6.70 -4.27
CA GLY A 98 16.09 6.12 -4.21
C GLY A 98 16.66 6.06 -2.80
N GLY A 99 17.96 5.82 -2.72
CA GLY A 99 18.69 5.65 -1.47
C GLY A 99 19.19 4.23 -1.27
N THR A 100 19.59 3.91 -0.04
CA THR A 100 20.10 2.59 0.35
C THR A 100 18.99 1.78 1.03
N PRO A 101 19.14 0.46 1.21
CA PRO A 101 18.19 -0.32 2.00
C PRO A 101 17.96 0.25 3.42
N GLN A 102 18.98 0.90 4.00
CA GLN A 102 18.91 1.53 5.33
C GLN A 102 18.26 2.92 5.29
N GLN A 103 18.33 3.63 4.16
CA GLN A 103 17.79 4.98 4.01
C GLN A 103 17.15 5.15 2.63
N LYS A 104 15.86 4.84 2.52
CA LYS A 104 15.08 5.03 1.28
C LYS A 104 14.25 6.29 1.38
N PHE A 105 14.27 7.08 0.31
CA PHE A 105 13.55 8.33 0.21
C PHE A 105 12.70 8.37 -1.04
N VAL A 106 11.60 9.11 -0.94
CA VAL A 106 10.97 9.77 -2.08
C VAL A 106 11.30 11.25 -2.01
N TYR A 107 11.49 11.86 -3.18
CA TYR A 107 11.88 13.26 -3.24
C TYR A 107 11.54 13.90 -4.57
N ASP A 108 11.50 15.23 -4.58
CA ASP A 108 11.50 16.02 -5.80
C ASP A 108 11.97 17.44 -5.54
N ARG A 109 12.47 18.08 -6.60
CA ARG A 109 12.76 19.52 -6.61
C ARG A 109 11.62 20.34 -7.21
N TYR A 110 10.88 19.74 -8.15
CA TYR A 110 9.68 20.30 -8.77
C TYR A 110 8.64 19.20 -8.74
N ALA A 111 7.55 19.41 -8.02
CA ALA A 111 6.47 18.44 -7.89
C ALA A 111 5.16 19.11 -8.24
N ASP A 112 4.20 18.32 -8.70
CA ASP A 112 2.83 18.81 -8.74
C ASP A 112 2.19 18.62 -7.36
N TYR A 113 1.36 19.55 -6.96
CA TYR A 113 0.66 19.51 -5.68
C TYR A 113 -0.83 19.79 -5.85
N THR A 114 -1.57 19.43 -4.82
CA THR A 114 -3.00 19.73 -4.68
C THR A 114 -3.27 20.19 -3.25
N VAL A 115 -4.18 21.17 -3.11
CA VAL A 115 -4.68 21.69 -1.82
C VAL A 115 -6.16 21.38 -1.60
N ASP A 116 -6.82 20.78 -2.60
CA ASP A 116 -8.25 20.45 -2.59
C ASP A 116 -8.50 18.94 -2.56
N GLY A 117 -7.48 18.20 -2.13
CA GLY A 117 -7.53 16.75 -2.00
C GLY A 117 -7.63 16.02 -3.34
N GLY A 118 -6.98 16.56 -4.38
CA GLY A 118 -6.78 15.91 -5.67
C GLY A 118 -7.76 16.32 -6.78
N LYS A 119 -8.62 17.32 -6.56
CA LYS A 119 -9.56 17.81 -7.58
C LYS A 119 -8.83 18.65 -8.63
N THR A 120 -7.90 19.49 -8.19
CA THR A 120 -7.01 20.25 -9.06
C THR A 120 -5.55 20.03 -8.66
N TRP A 121 -4.67 20.05 -9.67
CA TRP A 121 -3.24 19.88 -9.49
C TRP A 121 -2.52 21.06 -10.10
N GLN A 122 -1.59 21.63 -9.34
CA GLN A 122 -0.77 22.76 -9.73
C GLN A 122 0.70 22.34 -9.73
N LYS A 123 1.51 22.98 -10.55
CA LYS A 123 2.95 22.72 -10.60
C LYS A 123 3.64 23.60 -9.57
N ASP A 124 4.43 23.02 -8.67
CA ASP A 124 5.32 23.79 -7.80
C ASP A 124 6.53 24.24 -8.62
N MET A 125 6.53 25.52 -8.98
CA MET A 125 7.63 26.16 -9.74
C MET A 125 8.72 26.69 -8.81
N ASN A 126 8.48 26.71 -7.50
CA ASN A 126 9.47 27.13 -6.52
C ASN A 126 10.17 25.87 -5.99
N PRO A 127 11.51 25.83 -6.00
CA PRO A 127 12.23 24.65 -5.52
C PRO A 127 12.10 24.54 -4.00
N THR A 128 11.07 23.84 -3.55
CA THR A 128 10.98 23.34 -2.17
C THR A 128 11.65 21.97 -2.16
N GLU A 129 12.62 21.75 -1.26
CA GLU A 129 13.16 20.39 -1.09
C GLU A 129 12.08 19.50 -0.47
N LEU A 130 11.44 18.72 -1.34
CA LEU A 130 10.51 17.69 -0.95
C LEU A 130 11.32 16.42 -0.79
N ARG A 131 11.46 15.97 0.45
CA ARG A 131 12.17 14.74 0.78
C ARG A 131 11.48 14.10 1.97
N LEU A 132 11.23 12.80 1.86
CA LEU A 132 10.62 12.00 2.92
C LEU A 132 11.28 10.62 2.94
N GLN A 133 11.76 10.21 4.11
CA GLN A 133 12.20 8.84 4.33
C GLN A 133 10.97 7.93 4.41
N ILE A 134 10.99 6.83 3.67
CA ILE A 134 9.83 5.93 3.55
C ILE A 134 10.08 4.55 4.15
N ASN A 135 11.33 4.13 4.32
CA ASN A 135 11.66 2.84 4.94
C ASN A 135 11.70 2.87 6.47
N ALA A 136 11.34 4.00 7.09
CA ALA A 136 11.21 4.14 8.53
C ALA A 136 10.07 5.09 8.89
N ALA A 137 9.47 4.88 10.05
CA ALA A 137 8.48 5.77 10.64
C ALA A 137 8.72 5.91 12.14
N SER A 138 8.58 7.12 12.68
CA SER A 138 8.81 7.40 14.10
C SER A 138 7.51 7.80 14.79
N ALA A 139 7.20 7.14 15.91
CA ALA A 139 6.08 7.47 16.79
C ALA A 139 6.44 8.62 17.73
N THR A 140 5.42 9.23 18.32
CA THR A 140 5.58 10.39 19.21
C THR A 140 6.29 10.08 20.52
N ASP A 141 6.33 8.81 20.93
CA ASP A 141 7.03 8.31 22.13
C ASP A 141 8.51 7.97 21.87
N GLY A 142 8.99 8.18 20.64
CA GLY A 142 10.35 7.88 20.23
C GLY A 142 10.55 6.48 19.67
N THR A 143 9.52 5.63 19.63
CA THR A 143 9.61 4.33 18.97
C THR A 143 9.83 4.52 17.46
N VAL A 144 10.78 3.77 16.89
CA VAL A 144 11.08 3.81 15.45
C VAL A 144 10.83 2.44 14.82
N TYR A 145 10.04 2.42 13.75
CA TYR A 145 9.81 1.24 12.92
C TYR A 145 10.68 1.36 11.67
N THR A 146 11.45 0.33 11.34
CA THR A 146 12.31 0.30 10.15
C THR A 146 12.07 -0.97 9.34
N ILE A 147 11.98 -0.85 8.03
CA ILE A 147 11.90 -2.00 7.13
C ILE A 147 13.24 -2.73 7.11
N ARG A 148 13.22 -4.04 7.32
CA ARG A 148 14.33 -4.93 7.03
C ARG A 148 14.02 -5.74 5.78
N GLU A 149 14.71 -5.42 4.70
CA GLU A 149 14.61 -6.19 3.46
C GLU A 149 15.36 -7.51 3.60
N ASN A 150 14.74 -8.59 3.13
CA ASN A 150 15.32 -9.93 3.17
C ASN A 150 15.53 -10.43 1.74
N SER A 151 16.65 -11.10 1.51
CA SER A 151 16.99 -11.63 0.20
C SER A 151 17.79 -12.92 0.28
N THR A 152 17.60 -13.80 -0.69
CA THR A 152 18.32 -15.08 -0.82
C THR A 152 19.17 -15.01 -2.09
N PRO A 153 20.52 -15.07 -2.00
CA PRO A 153 21.38 -15.08 -3.17
C PRO A 153 21.01 -16.18 -4.16
N LYS A 154 21.16 -15.91 -5.46
CA LYS A 154 20.95 -16.93 -6.49
C LYS A 154 22.17 -17.83 -6.59
N ALA A 155 21.96 -19.14 -6.71
CA ALA A 155 23.06 -20.10 -6.77
C ALA A 155 23.90 -19.91 -8.04
N GLU A 156 23.25 -19.53 -9.13
CA GLU A 156 23.84 -19.28 -10.44
C GLU A 156 24.53 -17.91 -10.56
N ASP A 157 24.20 -16.94 -9.71
CA ASP A 157 24.76 -15.59 -9.72
C ASP A 157 24.69 -14.97 -8.31
N PRO A 158 25.81 -15.00 -7.55
CA PRO A 158 25.86 -14.45 -6.19
C PRO A 158 25.66 -12.92 -6.11
N LEU A 159 25.78 -12.19 -7.24
CA LEU A 159 25.50 -10.75 -7.30
C LEU A 159 24.00 -10.46 -7.46
N SER A 160 23.20 -11.49 -7.73
CA SER A 160 21.75 -11.42 -7.81
C SER A 160 21.12 -12.14 -6.62
N ALA A 161 19.96 -11.67 -6.19
CA ALA A 161 19.21 -12.31 -5.12
C ALA A 161 17.71 -12.36 -5.45
N TYR A 162 17.04 -13.38 -4.93
CA TYR A 162 15.60 -13.41 -4.83
C TYR A 162 15.14 -12.52 -3.68
N VAL A 163 14.07 -11.77 -3.89
CA VAL A 163 13.41 -10.98 -2.84
C VAL A 163 12.58 -11.93 -1.98
N ASN A 164 12.78 -11.86 -0.67
CA ASN A 164 11.97 -12.58 0.32
C ASN A 164 11.00 -11.60 1.02
N PRO A 165 9.99 -12.10 1.77
CA PRO A 165 9.15 -11.24 2.60
C PRO A 165 10.00 -10.37 3.52
N ALA A 166 9.69 -9.07 3.58
CA ALA A 166 10.38 -8.12 4.45
C ALA A 166 9.83 -8.17 5.87
N ASP A 167 10.64 -7.77 6.84
CA ASP A 167 10.24 -7.61 8.24
C ASP A 167 10.17 -6.13 8.63
N ILE A 168 9.56 -5.85 9.78
CA ILE A 168 9.63 -4.55 10.44
C ILE A 168 10.36 -4.73 11.77
N LEU A 169 11.44 -3.96 11.95
CA LEU A 169 12.13 -3.81 13.23
C LEU A 169 11.46 -2.70 14.02
N ARG A 170 11.06 -2.96 15.27
CA ARG A 170 10.58 -1.98 16.24
C ARG A 170 11.71 -1.68 17.22
N GLN A 171 12.16 -0.42 17.24
CA GLN A 171 13.21 0.06 18.13
C GLN A 171 12.60 0.98 19.19
N THR A 172 12.82 0.65 20.45
CA THR A 172 12.39 1.42 21.63
C THR A 172 13.60 1.74 22.51
N ALA A 173 13.39 2.45 23.62
CA ALA A 173 14.45 2.69 24.60
C ALA A 173 15.02 1.40 25.20
N GLU A 174 14.21 0.34 25.27
CA GLU A 174 14.57 -0.96 25.85
C GLU A 174 15.33 -1.88 24.87
N GLY A 175 15.28 -1.61 23.56
CA GLY A 175 16.00 -2.38 22.55
C GLY A 175 15.30 -2.48 21.21
N THR A 176 15.78 -3.39 20.36
CA THR A 176 15.21 -3.67 19.03
C THR A 176 14.56 -5.03 19.01
N THR A 177 13.33 -5.12 18.51
CA THR A 177 12.54 -6.35 18.38
C THR A 177 11.94 -6.47 16.98
N LEU A 178 11.53 -7.68 16.58
CA LEU A 178 10.74 -7.88 15.37
C LEU A 178 9.26 -7.65 15.65
N LEU A 179 8.61 -6.84 14.81
CA LEU A 179 7.16 -6.68 14.85
C LEU A 179 6.51 -7.88 14.16
N ALA A 180 5.59 -8.56 14.87
CA ALA A 180 4.83 -9.66 14.30
C ALA A 180 3.84 -9.14 13.24
N LEU A 181 3.93 -9.65 12.01
CA LEU A 181 3.05 -9.30 10.89
C LEU A 181 2.18 -10.50 10.52
N PRO A 182 0.86 -10.31 10.29
CA PRO A 182 -0.03 -11.39 9.87
C PRO A 182 0.03 -11.65 8.35
N PHE A 183 1.00 -11.05 7.67
CA PHE A 183 1.15 -11.09 6.22
C PHE A 183 2.61 -11.27 5.83
N ARG A 184 2.84 -11.75 4.60
CA ARG A 184 4.15 -11.92 4.00
C ARG A 184 4.17 -11.23 2.64
N HIS A 185 4.83 -10.07 2.59
CA HIS A 185 4.98 -9.27 1.39
C HIS A 185 6.36 -8.61 1.36
N GLY A 186 6.73 -8.04 0.22
CA GLY A 186 7.69 -6.95 0.23
C GLY A 186 7.04 -5.69 0.81
N ILE A 187 7.81 -4.81 1.44
CA ILE A 187 7.32 -3.56 2.02
C ILE A 187 8.00 -2.40 1.30
N ASN A 188 7.21 -1.50 0.71
CA ASN A 188 7.70 -0.31 0.03
C ASN A 188 7.89 0.86 1.01
N ALA A 189 6.91 1.08 1.89
CA ALA A 189 6.90 2.25 2.76
C ALA A 189 6.16 2.00 4.08
N LEU A 190 6.60 2.73 5.11
CA LEU A 190 5.93 2.87 6.39
C LEU A 190 5.41 4.29 6.55
N HIS A 191 4.27 4.45 7.23
CA HIS A 191 3.72 5.74 7.62
C HIS A 191 3.06 5.61 9.00
N LEU A 192 3.15 6.66 9.81
CA LEU A 192 2.43 6.77 11.08
C LEU A 192 1.49 7.97 11.01
N ASP A 193 0.25 7.77 11.41
CA ASP A 193 -0.66 8.90 11.59
C ASP A 193 -0.52 9.55 12.97
N SER A 194 -1.26 10.64 13.19
CA SER A 194 -1.30 11.39 14.46
C SER A 194 -1.72 10.57 15.68
N ARG A 195 -2.25 9.35 15.49
CA ARG A 195 -2.65 8.43 16.56
C ARG A 195 -1.67 7.28 16.74
N ASN A 196 -0.49 7.33 16.12
CA ASN A 196 0.50 6.25 16.08
C ASN A 196 -0.08 4.92 15.54
N ARG A 197 -0.99 4.98 14.54
CA ARG A 197 -1.32 3.79 13.75
C ARG A 197 -0.30 3.62 12.64
N LEU A 198 0.28 2.44 12.55
CA LEU A 198 1.29 2.10 11.56
C LEU A 198 0.60 1.63 10.27
N TYR A 199 0.93 2.27 9.16
CA TYR A 199 0.51 1.92 7.82
C TYR A 199 1.69 1.29 7.10
N VAL A 200 1.46 0.14 6.48
CA VAL A 200 2.46 -0.66 5.78
C VAL A 200 2.02 -0.79 4.33
N ALA A 201 2.68 -0.05 3.45
CA ALA A 201 2.49 -0.13 2.00
C ALA A 201 3.27 -1.33 1.46
N VAL A 202 2.58 -2.30 0.88
CA VAL A 202 3.19 -3.58 0.47
C VAL A 202 3.19 -3.78 -1.03
N TYR A 203 4.03 -4.71 -1.48
CA TYR A 203 4.06 -5.19 -2.86
C TYR A 203 4.24 -6.70 -2.94
N GLY A 204 3.82 -7.22 -4.09
CA GLY A 204 4.05 -8.58 -4.52
C GLY A 204 3.30 -9.64 -3.73
N THR A 205 3.36 -10.86 -4.23
CA THR A 205 2.71 -12.03 -3.65
C THR A 205 3.79 -13.00 -3.15
N HIS A 206 3.63 -13.48 -1.92
CA HIS A 206 4.53 -14.50 -1.36
C HIS A 206 4.22 -15.88 -1.94
N VAL A 207 5.27 -16.57 -2.38
CA VAL A 207 5.25 -17.96 -2.82
C VAL A 207 5.91 -18.81 -1.73
N PRO A 208 5.14 -19.50 -0.87
CA PRO A 208 5.68 -20.20 0.30
C PRO A 208 6.74 -21.24 -0.03
N GLU A 209 6.58 -21.97 -1.14
CA GLU A 209 7.45 -23.08 -1.55
C GLU A 209 8.89 -22.63 -1.82
N THR A 210 9.05 -21.38 -2.27
CA THR A 210 10.35 -20.81 -2.62
C THR A 210 10.77 -19.69 -1.67
N ASN A 211 9.89 -19.31 -0.74
CA ASN A 211 9.98 -18.13 0.10
C ASN A 211 10.21 -16.82 -0.68
N ARG A 212 9.68 -16.69 -1.91
CA ARG A 212 9.93 -15.54 -2.79
C ARG A 212 8.75 -14.58 -2.81
N ILE A 213 9.04 -13.31 -3.10
CA ILE A 213 8.03 -12.32 -3.50
C ILE A 213 8.06 -12.21 -5.02
N LEU A 214 6.90 -12.44 -5.64
CA LEU A 214 6.68 -12.17 -7.07
C LEU A 214 6.03 -10.80 -7.23
N SER A 215 6.45 -10.03 -8.23
CA SER A 215 5.88 -8.72 -8.52
C SER A 215 4.38 -8.79 -8.78
N SER A 216 3.65 -7.80 -8.30
CA SER A 216 2.22 -7.66 -8.57
C SER A 216 1.98 -7.22 -10.03
N LEU A 217 0.89 -7.69 -10.62
CA LEU A 217 0.39 -7.14 -11.89
C LEU A 217 -0.25 -5.77 -11.62
N THR A 218 -0.16 -4.84 -12.57
CA THR A 218 -0.73 -3.48 -12.42
C THR A 218 -2.24 -3.47 -12.18
N GLU A 219 -2.95 -4.46 -12.73
CA GLU A 219 -4.39 -4.64 -12.57
C GLU A 219 -4.77 -5.28 -11.23
N SER A 220 -3.81 -5.82 -10.48
CA SER A 220 -4.08 -6.36 -9.15
C SER A 220 -4.38 -5.23 -8.16
N PRO A 221 -5.23 -5.47 -7.15
CA PRO A 221 -5.41 -4.53 -6.06
C PRO A 221 -4.07 -4.21 -5.38
N ALA A 222 -3.82 -2.93 -5.13
CA ALA A 222 -2.77 -2.53 -4.21
C ALA A 222 -3.25 -2.75 -2.77
N VAL A 223 -2.34 -3.06 -1.84
CA VAL A 223 -2.69 -3.42 -0.47
C VAL A 223 -1.93 -2.55 0.52
N VAL A 224 -2.64 -2.06 1.54
CA VAL A 224 -2.07 -1.40 2.71
C VAL A 224 -2.55 -2.12 3.95
N TYR A 225 -1.63 -2.43 4.87
CA TYR A 225 -1.98 -2.92 6.20
C TYR A 225 -1.91 -1.78 7.22
N VAL A 226 -2.90 -1.67 8.10
CA VAL A 226 -3.00 -0.60 9.10
C VAL A 226 -3.13 -1.23 10.48
N SER A 227 -2.30 -0.83 11.44
CA SER A 227 -2.46 -1.33 12.80
C SER A 227 -3.77 -0.81 13.42
N ARG A 228 -4.58 -1.71 13.98
CA ARG A 228 -5.83 -1.37 14.69
C ARG A 228 -5.54 -0.75 16.05
N ARG A 229 -4.52 -1.29 16.72
CA ARG A 229 -3.98 -0.74 17.95
C ARG A 229 -2.94 0.31 17.61
N ARG A 230 -2.84 1.33 18.47
CA ARG A 230 -1.68 2.22 18.48
C ARG A 230 -0.46 1.34 18.68
N GLN A 231 0.56 1.55 17.86
CA GLN A 231 1.84 0.95 18.11
C GLN A 231 2.58 1.91 19.07
N PRO A 232 2.80 1.52 20.34
CA PRO A 232 3.69 2.26 21.23
C PRO A 232 5.14 2.00 20.83
#